data_AF-A0A2V8AXZ1-F1
#
_entry.id   AF-A0A2V8AXZ1-F1
#
_cell.length_a   1.000
_cell.length_b   1.000
_cell.length_c   1.000
_cell.angle_alpha   90.00
_cell.angle_beta   90.00
_cell.angle_gamma   90.00
#
_symmetry.space_group_name_H-M   'P 1'
#
loop_
_entity.id
_entity.type
_entity.pdbx_description
1 polymer ?
#
loop_
_entity_poly.entity_id
_entity_poly.type
_entity_poly.pdbx_seq_one_letter_code
_entity_poly.pdbx_strand_id
1 'polypeptide(L)' 'MLSSDDKLAEIRRLYFSATRQTIDADLTKALDLLKSMASEEERERATVYMEGLAQMRSDWNRKSKKKR' A
#
# COMPACT_ATOMS: atom_id res chain seq x y z
N MET A 1 -3.30 14.76 15.66
CA MET A 1 -2.86 13.37 15.38
C MET A 1 -3.96 12.75 14.55
N LEU A 2 -3.63 12.18 13.38
CA LEU A 2 -4.59 11.38 12.61
C LEU A 2 -4.95 10.14 13.43
N SER A 3 -6.23 9.81 13.51
CA SER A 3 -6.70 8.58 14.15
C SER A 3 -6.18 7.39 13.34
N SER A 4 -6.07 6.22 13.96
CA SER A 4 -5.62 5.02 13.24
C SER A 4 -6.54 4.65 12.07
N ASP A 5 -7.85 4.95 12.16
CA ASP A 5 -8.81 4.82 11.06
C ASP A 5 -8.47 5.73 9.87
N ASP A 6 -8.02 6.96 10.13
CA ASP A 6 -7.57 7.88 9.08
C ASP A 6 -6.34 7.33 8.34
N LYS A 7 -5.44 6.64 9.05
CA LYS A 7 -4.26 5.99 8.45
C LYS A 7 -4.67 4.83 7.57
N LEU A 8 -5.66 4.03 8.00
CA LEU A 8 -6.21 2.95 7.20
C LEU A 8 -6.92 3.50 5.95
N ALA A 9 -7.69 4.57 6.08
CA ALA A 9 -8.33 5.25 4.97
C ALA A 9 -7.30 5.76 3.94
N GLU A 10 -6.17 6.27 4.41
CA GLU A 10 -5.08 6.72 3.54
C GLU A 10 -4.38 5.54 2.84
N ILE A 11 -4.08 4.44 3.54
CA ILE A 11 -3.54 3.22 2.91
C ILE A 11 -4.50 2.71 1.84
N ARG A 12 -5.81 2.71 2.12
CA ARG A 12 -6.85 2.33 1.16
C ARG A 12 -6.85 3.27 -0.04
N ARG A 13 -6.73 4.58 0.16
CA ARG A 13 -6.66 5.57 -0.92
C ARG A 13 -5.44 5.31 -1.81
N LEU A 14 -4.27 5.09 -1.21
CA LEU A 14 -3.04 4.73 -1.93
C LEU A 14 -3.23 3.47 -2.77
N TYR A 15 -3.89 2.44 -2.23
CA TYR A 15 -4.22 1.22 -2.97
C TYR A 15 -5.08 1.49 -4.22
N PHE A 16 -6.13 2.30 -4.12
CA PHE A 16 -7.00 2.61 -5.26
C PHE A 16 -6.39 3.62 -6.25
N SER A 17 -5.50 4.49 -5.80
CA SER A 17 -4.83 5.48 -6.66
C SER A 17 -3.49 5.01 -7.21
N ALA A 18 -2.96 3.88 -6.75
CA ALA A 18 -1.64 3.40 -7.15
C ALA A 18 -1.58 3.17 -8.66
N THR A 19 -0.50 3.63 -9.27
CA THR A 19 -0.21 3.42 -10.69
C THR A 19 1.16 2.79 -10.85
N ARG A 20 1.45 2.24 -12.03
CA ARG A 20 2.78 1.68 -12.32
C ARG A 20 3.93 2.67 -12.04
N GLN A 21 3.69 3.96 -12.20
CA GLN A 21 4.71 5.00 -12.00
C GLN A 21 4.89 5.34 -10.53
N THR A 22 3.83 5.24 -9.72
CA THR A 22 3.80 5.70 -8.32
C THR A 22 3.90 4.56 -7.31
N ILE A 23 3.69 3.31 -7.72
CA ILE A 23 3.54 2.14 -6.84
C ILE A 23 4.65 1.97 -5.81
N ASP A 24 5.90 2.29 -6.16
CA ASP A 24 7.03 2.14 -5.25
C ASP A 24 7.01 3.21 -4.15
N ALA A 25 6.62 4.44 -4.50
CA ALA A 25 6.41 5.53 -3.55
C ALA A 25 5.14 5.32 -2.70
N ASP A 26 4.06 4.84 -3.32
CA ASP A 26 2.80 4.55 -2.64
C ASP A 26 2.97 3.41 -1.63
N LEU A 27 3.67 2.33 -2.01
CA LEU A 27 4.00 1.22 -1.10
C LEU A 27 4.87 1.68 0.07
N THR A 28 5.86 2.55 -0.19
CA THR A 28 6.73 3.09 0.86
C THR A 28 5.92 3.93 1.86
N LYS A 29 5.02 4.80 1.37
CA LYS A 29 4.13 5.59 2.24
C LYS A 29 3.19 4.70 3.05
N ALA A 30 2.61 3.69 2.41
CA ALA A 30 1.68 2.78 3.08
C ALA A 30 2.40 1.95 4.17
N LEU A 31 3.67 1.55 3.95
CA LEU A 31 4.50 0.90 4.96
C LEU A 31 4.80 1.83 6.15
N ASP A 32 5.08 3.10 5.90
CA ASP A 32 5.34 4.09 6.96
C ASP A 32 4.08 4.31 7.82
N LEU A 33 2.92 4.47 7.18
CA LEU A 33 1.63 4.55 7.85
C LEU A 33 1.37 3.32 8.71
N LEU A 34 1.57 2.12 8.17
CA LEU A 34 1.38 0.85 8.89
C LEU A 34 2.25 0.76 10.14
N LYS A 35 3.53 1.14 10.05
CA LYS A 35 4.46 1.14 11.20
C LYS A 35 4.03 2.11 12.31
N SER A 36 3.35 3.19 11.93
CA SER A 36 2.85 4.19 12.87
C SER A 36 1.50 3.80 13.53
N MET A 37 0.88 2.69 13.13
CA MET A 37 -0.39 2.22 13.70
C MET A 37 -0.14 1.45 15.00
N ALA A 38 -0.78 1.90 16.09
CA ALA A 38 -0.59 1.30 17.41
C ALA A 38 -1.48 0.06 17.62
N SER A 39 -2.69 0.05 17.06
CA SER A 39 -3.64 -1.06 17.22
C SER A 39 -3.29 -2.27 16.35
N GLU A 40 -3.57 -3.46 16.86
CA GLU A 40 -3.35 -4.73 16.17
C GLU A 40 -4.43 -5.00 15.12
N GLU A 41 -5.71 -4.84 15.49
CA GLU A 41 -6.86 -5.06 14.59
C GLU A 41 -6.78 -4.21 13.31
N GLU A 42 -6.34 -2.95 13.45
CA GLU A 42 -6.24 -2.04 12.33
C GLU A 42 -5.03 -2.37 11.43
N ARG A 43 -3.95 -2.88 12.04
CA ARG A 43 -2.77 -3.37 11.34
C ARG A 43 -3.10 -4.59 10.49
N GLU A 44 -3.91 -5.50 11.01
CA GLU A 44 -4.41 -6.66 10.25
C GLU A 44 -5.20 -6.21 9.02
N ARG A 45 -6.15 -5.28 9.19
CA ARG A 45 -6.93 -4.72 8.07
C ARG A 45 -6.04 -4.03 7.03
N ALA A 46 -5.07 -3.24 7.49
CA ALA A 46 -4.12 -2.56 6.62
C ALA A 46 -3.24 -3.56 5.84
N THR A 47 -2.86 -4.69 6.46
CA THR A 47 -2.01 -5.72 5.84
C THR A 47 -2.64 -6.30 4.57
N VAL A 48 -3.97 -6.46 4.52
CA VAL A 48 -4.68 -6.89 3.31
C VAL A 48 -4.44 -5.95 2.12
N TYR A 49 -4.48 -4.64 2.36
CA TYR A 49 -4.19 -3.64 1.31
C TYR A 49 -2.71 -3.64 0.92
N MET A 50 -1.81 -3.90 1.88
CA MET A 50 -0.36 -4.00 1.62
C MET A 50 -0.02 -5.19 0.72
N GLU A 51 -0.65 -6.34 0.94
CA GLU A 51 -0.49 -7.50 0.06
C GLU A 51 -0.97 -7.19 -1.36
N GLY A 52 -2.11 -6.50 -1.50
CA GLY A 52 -2.62 -6.03 -2.78
C GLY A 52 -1.65 -5.08 -3.51
N LEU A 53 -1.10 -4.08 -2.81
CA LEU A 53 -0.08 -3.18 -3.36
C LEU A 53 1.18 -3.92 -3.80
N ALA A 54 1.67 -4.86 -2.99
CA ALA A 54 2.85 -5.66 -3.31
C ALA A 54 2.61 -6.54 -4.55
N GLN A 55 1.42 -7.12 -4.68
CA GLN A 55 1.02 -7.91 -5.84
C GLN A 55 0.96 -7.04 -7.11
N MET A 56 0.32 -5.87 -7.06
CA MET A 56 0.28 -4.92 -8.19
C MET A 56 1.69 -4.52 -8.65
N ARG A 57 2.59 -4.21 -7.70
CA ARG A 57 3.99 -3.90 -7.99
C ARG A 57 4.68 -5.05 -8.72
N SER A 58 4.51 -6.28 -8.23
CA SER A 58 5.08 -7.48 -8.85
C SER A 58 4.57 -7.68 -10.28
N ASP A 59 3.27 -7.56 -10.48
CA ASP A 59 2.63 -7.72 -11.80
C ASP A 59 3.09 -6.66 -12.79
N TRP A 60 3.18 -5.39 -12.37
CA TRP A 60 3.66 -4.31 -13.22
C TRP A 60 5.14 -4.45 -13.56
N ASN A 61 5.96 -4.88 -12.60
CA ASN A 61 7.37 -5.19 -12.85
C ASN A 61 7.53 -6.37 -13.82
N ARG A 62 6.74 -7.43 -13.67
CA ARG A 62 6.71 -8.58 -14.59
C ARG A 62 6.28 -8.18 -15.99
N LYS A 63 5.22 -7.38 -16.13
CA LYS A 63 4.75 -6.85 -17.43
C LYS A 63 5.78 -5.95 -18.10
N SER A 64 6.60 -5.21 -17.35
CA SER A 64 7.69 -4.40 -17.92
C SER A 64 8.79 -5.25 -18.56
N LYS A 65 9.10 -6.42 -17.99
CA LYS A 65 10.14 -7.34 -18.50
C LYS A 65 9.72 -8.10 -19.76
N LYS A 66 8.43 -8.39 -19.91
CA LYS A 66 7.90 -9.13 -21.08
C LYS A 66 7.83 -8.28 -22.36
N LYS A 67 8.06 -6.97 -22.27
CA LYS A 67 8.03 -6.02 -23.40
C LYS A 67 9.42 -5.62 -23.90
N ARG A 68 10.48 -6.25 -23.38
CA ARG A 68 11.87 -6.03 -23.79
C ARG A 68 12.43 -7.25 -24.51
#